data_AF-A0A5U4EQ15-F1
#
_entry.id   AF-A0A5U4EQ15-F1
#
_cell.length_a   1.000
_cell.length_b   1.000
_cell.length_c   1.000
_cell.angle_alpha   90.00
_cell.angle_beta   90.00
_cell.angle_gamma   90.00
#
_symmetry.space_group_name_H-M   'P 1'
#
loop_
_entity.id
_entity.type
_entity.pdbx_description
1 polymer ?
#
loop_
_entity_poly.entity_id
_entity_poly.type
_entity_poly.pdbx_seq_one_letter_code
_entity_poly.pdbx_strand_id
1 'polypeptide(L)'
;MKETNDKGFSLLELTLVLGIGTVMAFVKFQDMKTNQENMMADTVGNQIKQIGEAVNRYISIHYDKLSTLSSSSSQSSDPGPRVCSGNSCEITYQTLVNEGFLPVGYTGINMQKSSYKIVLKRSGIAPNFVINGLITTTSPWLEGGKYRYDLLGKAMQVAGIDSGMTKSATLVSGLQGTWTETSSAFNNITAAGLLAYRVGYDSSMYSVYLRRDGTLPMTGNLNIGNQDINNARNITATGTTTTNILHSTGDTNVGVNLNVGGNAQVNGAINSNNTVSGTTITSRSETYTQSWFRTMGDGGVYFQKWGGGWNMTDANTIQAYGGKNIQTSAGIYGGYLKSTGNIDANGTLNTAYVWASGNVNSNYIHSNGNIDANGRLSAGEYLQLNGVAVSGGGCSPNGLQGRTSTGQLLSCVNGVWQGTGGGFFKAPPPQTIQCTSRNSSGSGRRIYMAKIDESGQLYTRVSSNFGVDTGWAKGALNVFVDFKGISISGTTAENSNQSGTSSCSASWIWG
;
A
#
# COMPACT_ATOMS: atom_id res chain seq x y z
N MET A 1 -86.30 85.06 -77.83
CA MET A 1 -85.37 84.62 -76.77
C MET A 1 -84.96 83.19 -77.11
N LYS A 2 -83.68 82.84 -77.29
CA LYS A 2 -82.45 83.60 -77.06
C LYS A 2 -81.48 83.25 -78.21
N GLU A 3 -81.14 84.22 -79.06
CA GLU A 3 -80.15 83.99 -80.12
C GLU A 3 -78.74 83.86 -79.52
N THR A 4 -78.00 82.84 -79.95
CA THR A 4 -76.56 82.74 -79.73
C THR A 4 -75.87 82.86 -81.08
N ASN A 5 -75.22 84.00 -81.30
CA ASN A 5 -74.42 84.26 -82.50
C ASN A 5 -73.12 83.43 -82.46
N ASP A 6 -73.01 82.42 -83.32
CA ASP A 6 -71.73 81.77 -83.61
C ASP A 6 -70.84 82.73 -84.40
N LYS A 7 -69.86 83.34 -83.71
CA LYS A 7 -68.87 84.21 -84.34
C LYS A 7 -67.74 83.38 -84.93
N GLY A 8 -67.50 83.53 -86.24
CA GLY A 8 -66.34 82.95 -86.90
C GLY A 8 -65.03 83.52 -86.35
N PHE A 9 -64.07 82.65 -86.08
CA PHE A 9 -62.76 83.00 -85.52
C PHE A 9 -61.92 83.85 -86.47
N SER A 10 -61.25 84.88 -85.92
CA SER A 10 -60.29 85.68 -86.67
C SER A 10 -58.97 84.92 -86.86
N LEU A 11 -58.33 85.09 -88.01
CA LEU A 11 -56.98 84.55 -88.28
C LEU A 11 -55.95 84.99 -87.21
N LEU A 12 -56.18 86.15 -86.59
CA LEU A 12 -55.34 86.70 -85.53
C LEU A 12 -55.46 85.94 -84.19
N GLU A 13 -56.64 85.40 -83.88
CA GLU A 13 -56.85 84.59 -82.66
C GLU A 13 -56.23 83.20 -82.83
N LEU A 14 -56.31 82.62 -84.02
CA LEU A 14 -55.70 81.31 -84.31
C LEU A 14 -54.17 81.37 -84.21
N THR A 15 -53.54 82.41 -84.76
CA THR A 15 -52.07 82.57 -84.66
C THR A 15 -51.61 82.89 -83.24
N LEU A 16 -52.40 83.67 -82.47
CA LEU A 16 -52.11 83.93 -81.06
C LEU A 16 -52.19 82.65 -80.21
N VAL A 17 -53.24 81.84 -80.38
CA VAL A 17 -53.43 80.58 -79.64
C VAL A 17 -52.34 79.57 -80.00
N LEU A 18 -51.97 79.44 -81.28
CA LEU A 18 -50.87 78.58 -81.71
C LEU A 18 -49.49 79.07 -81.22
N GLY A 19 -49.26 80.39 -81.21
CA GLY A 19 -48.02 80.98 -80.70
C GLY A 19 -47.86 80.78 -79.20
N ILE A 20 -48.90 81.06 -78.40
CA ILE A 20 -48.87 80.86 -76.95
C ILE A 20 -48.83 79.36 -76.61
N GLY A 21 -49.60 78.53 -77.32
CA GLY A 21 -49.63 77.08 -77.13
C GLY A 21 -48.28 76.40 -77.40
N THR A 22 -47.57 76.78 -78.47
CA THR A 22 -46.24 76.23 -78.78
C THR A 22 -45.18 76.66 -77.76
N VAL A 23 -45.21 77.92 -77.29
CA VAL A 23 -44.32 78.40 -76.22
C VAL A 23 -44.57 77.65 -74.91
N MET A 24 -45.83 77.48 -74.49
CA MET A 24 -46.17 76.72 -73.29
C MET A 24 -45.78 75.23 -73.41
N ALA A 25 -45.98 74.61 -74.58
CA ALA A 25 -45.55 73.25 -74.84
C ALA A 25 -44.02 73.10 -74.75
N PHE A 26 -43.25 74.06 -75.27
CA PHE A 26 -41.79 74.05 -75.19
C PHE A 26 -41.27 74.29 -73.77
N VAL A 27 -41.90 75.17 -72.98
CA VAL A 27 -41.59 75.34 -71.56
C VAL A 27 -41.91 74.07 -70.77
N LYS A 28 -43.07 73.44 -71.00
CA LYS A 28 -43.43 72.18 -70.34
C LYS A 28 -42.57 70.99 -70.79
N PHE A 29 -42.08 70.97 -72.02
CA PHE A 29 -41.11 69.99 -72.48
C PHE A 29 -39.75 70.15 -71.79
N GLN A 30 -39.27 71.39 -71.59
CA GLN A 30 -38.04 71.65 -70.82
C GLN A 30 -38.18 71.30 -69.34
N ASP A 31 -39.31 71.65 -68.71
CA ASP A 31 -39.68 71.25 -67.35
C ASP A 31 -39.71 69.71 -67.22
N MET A 32 -40.38 69.02 -68.14
CA MET A 32 -40.40 67.55 -68.20
C MET A 32 -39.00 66.94 -68.42
N LYS A 33 -38.16 67.49 -69.32
CA LYS A 33 -36.76 67.04 -69.50
C LYS A 33 -35.97 67.21 -68.20
N THR A 34 -36.11 68.36 -67.54
CA THR A 34 -35.42 68.66 -66.27
C THR A 34 -35.87 67.70 -65.16
N ASN A 35 -37.16 67.40 -65.07
CA ASN A 35 -37.71 66.44 -64.12
C ASN A 35 -37.26 65.00 -64.42
N GLN A 36 -37.13 64.62 -65.69
CA GLN A 36 -36.57 63.32 -66.10
C GLN A 36 -35.08 63.21 -65.74
N GLU A 37 -34.29 64.27 -65.95
CA GLU A 37 -32.88 64.33 -65.56
C GLU A 37 -32.70 64.30 -64.03
N ASN A 38 -33.55 65.00 -63.29
CA ASN A 38 -33.57 64.94 -61.82
C ASN A 38 -33.91 63.53 -61.31
N MET A 39 -34.95 62.89 -61.84
CA MET A 39 -35.33 61.52 -61.48
C MET A 39 -34.21 60.51 -61.82
N MET A 40 -33.51 60.73 -62.94
CA MET A 40 -32.34 59.94 -63.33
C MET A 40 -31.18 60.13 -62.32
N ALA A 41 -30.89 61.37 -61.91
CA ALA A 41 -29.89 61.67 -60.87
C ALA A 41 -30.25 61.05 -59.52
N ASP A 42 -31.50 61.16 -59.08
CA ASP A 42 -31.99 60.53 -57.84
C ASP A 42 -31.84 59.00 -57.89
N THR A 43 -32.10 58.40 -59.06
CA THR A 43 -31.90 56.95 -59.26
C THR A 43 -30.42 56.55 -59.22
N VAL A 44 -29.53 57.30 -59.89
CA VAL A 44 -28.08 57.05 -59.84
C VAL A 44 -27.53 57.21 -58.41
N GLY A 45 -28.04 58.18 -57.65
CA GLY A 45 -27.73 58.38 -56.22
C GLY A 45 -28.13 57.18 -55.36
N ASN A 46 -29.35 56.68 -55.52
CA ASN A 46 -29.80 55.45 -54.85
C ASN A 46 -28.97 54.22 -55.24
N GLN A 47 -28.62 54.08 -56.53
CA GLN A 47 -27.82 52.95 -57.02
C GLN A 47 -26.41 52.92 -56.44
N ILE A 48 -25.71 54.07 -56.35
CA ILE A 48 -24.37 54.10 -55.74
C ILE A 48 -24.42 53.87 -54.23
N LYS A 49 -25.46 54.38 -53.56
CA LYS A 49 -25.69 54.12 -52.12
C LYS A 49 -25.93 52.63 -51.83
N GLN A 50 -26.74 51.96 -52.64
CA GLN A 50 -26.99 50.52 -52.51
C GLN A 50 -25.68 49.70 -52.62
N ILE A 51 -24.79 50.06 -53.55
CA ILE A 51 -23.46 49.44 -53.62
C ILE A 51 -22.63 49.81 -52.39
N GLY A 52 -22.63 51.07 -51.95
CA GLY A 52 -21.94 51.51 -50.74
C GLY A 52 -22.29 50.68 -49.50
N GLU A 53 -23.59 50.45 -49.27
CA GLU A 53 -24.09 49.61 -48.18
C GLU A 53 -23.68 48.13 -48.34
N ALA A 54 -23.75 47.58 -49.55
CA ALA A 54 -23.29 46.21 -49.83
C ALA A 54 -21.78 46.04 -49.63
N VAL A 55 -20.97 47.04 -50.01
CA VAL A 55 -19.51 47.02 -49.79
C VAL A 55 -19.16 47.19 -48.32
N ASN A 56 -19.88 48.03 -47.56
CA ASN A 56 -19.69 48.12 -46.11
C ASN A 56 -19.93 46.77 -45.41
N ARG A 57 -20.96 46.01 -45.83
CA ARG A 57 -21.20 44.63 -45.35
C ARG A 57 -20.07 43.68 -45.74
N TYR A 58 -19.60 43.77 -46.98
CA TYR A 58 -18.47 42.97 -47.47
C TYR A 58 -17.20 43.23 -46.64
N ILE A 59 -16.87 44.50 -46.38
CA ILE A 59 -15.71 44.88 -45.55
C ILE A 59 -15.85 44.30 -44.13
N SER A 60 -17.03 44.40 -43.52
CA SER A 60 -17.29 43.90 -42.16
C SER A 60 -17.15 42.38 -42.06
N ILE A 61 -17.62 41.62 -43.05
CA ILE A 61 -17.63 40.15 -43.02
C ILE A 61 -16.25 39.58 -43.38
N HIS A 62 -15.56 40.16 -44.37
CA HIS A 62 -14.25 39.72 -44.85
C HIS A 62 -13.09 40.56 -44.29
N TYR A 63 -13.26 41.17 -43.12
CA TYR A 63 -12.23 42.01 -42.51
C TYR A 63 -10.93 41.23 -42.25
N ASP A 64 -10.99 39.94 -41.91
CA ASP A 64 -9.80 39.09 -41.77
C ASP A 64 -9.04 38.96 -43.10
N LYS A 65 -9.74 38.70 -44.22
CA LYS A 65 -9.14 38.61 -45.55
C LYS A 65 -8.58 39.94 -46.04
N LEU A 66 -9.27 41.04 -45.77
CA LEU A 66 -8.88 42.39 -46.18
C LEU A 66 -7.69 42.91 -45.36
N SER A 67 -7.66 42.63 -44.05
CA SER A 67 -6.53 42.98 -43.17
C SER A 67 -5.27 42.16 -43.49
N THR A 68 -5.42 40.91 -43.95
CA THR A 68 -4.32 40.06 -44.44
C THR A 68 -4.00 40.22 -45.93
N LEU A 69 -4.76 41.03 -46.67
CA LEU A 69 -4.62 41.24 -48.13
C LEU A 69 -4.72 39.93 -48.95
N SER A 70 -5.60 39.02 -48.54
CA SER A 70 -5.77 37.72 -49.18
C SER A 70 -6.70 37.81 -50.40
N SER A 71 -6.19 37.52 -51.60
CA SER A 71 -6.99 37.42 -52.84
C SER A 71 -7.92 36.19 -52.86
N SER A 72 -8.97 36.23 -53.69
CA SER A 72 -9.93 35.15 -53.92
C SER A 72 -10.35 35.07 -55.38
N SER A 73 -10.53 33.85 -55.88
CA SER A 73 -10.91 33.52 -57.27
C SER A 73 -12.19 32.68 -57.34
N SER A 74 -13.18 32.99 -56.50
CA SER A 74 -14.49 32.34 -56.45
C SER A 74 -14.49 30.87 -56.00
N GLN A 75 -14.15 30.66 -54.73
CA GLN A 75 -14.19 29.37 -54.06
C GLN A 75 -15.45 29.23 -53.20
N SER A 76 -15.85 28.01 -52.85
CA SER A 76 -17.10 27.76 -52.09
C SER A 76 -17.15 28.39 -50.69
N SER A 77 -16.00 28.71 -50.09
CA SER A 77 -15.86 29.38 -48.80
C SER A 77 -15.42 30.85 -48.89
N ASP A 78 -15.15 31.36 -50.10
CA ASP A 78 -14.81 32.75 -50.40
C ASP A 78 -15.29 33.06 -51.84
N PRO A 79 -16.59 33.37 -52.02
CA PRO A 79 -17.26 33.40 -53.33
C PRO A 79 -16.67 34.36 -54.37
N GLY A 80 -15.89 35.36 -53.95
CA GLY A 80 -15.00 36.16 -54.82
C GLY A 80 -15.67 36.79 -56.06
N PRO A 81 -14.89 37.32 -57.02
CA PRO A 81 -13.45 37.50 -56.98
C PRO A 81 -13.04 38.70 -56.11
N ARG A 82 -11.84 38.63 -55.50
CA ARG A 82 -11.19 39.72 -54.78
C ARG A 82 -9.72 39.73 -55.14
N VAL A 83 -9.19 40.83 -55.64
CA VAL A 83 -7.78 40.91 -56.08
C VAL A 83 -7.03 41.91 -55.22
N CYS A 84 -6.20 41.41 -54.31
CA CYS A 84 -5.36 42.22 -53.43
C CYS A 84 -3.96 42.42 -54.01
N SER A 85 -3.47 43.65 -54.00
CA SER A 85 -2.14 44.06 -54.48
C SER A 85 -1.66 45.31 -53.74
N GLY A 86 -0.41 45.30 -53.27
CA GLY A 86 0.11 46.35 -52.39
C GLY A 86 -0.69 46.42 -51.09
N ASN A 87 -1.21 47.59 -50.73
CA ASN A 87 -2.10 47.78 -49.56
C ASN A 87 -3.59 47.92 -49.95
N SER A 88 -3.98 47.48 -51.15
CA SER A 88 -5.35 47.63 -51.66
C SER A 88 -5.92 46.31 -52.17
N CYS A 89 -7.24 46.18 -52.16
CA CYS A 89 -7.98 45.07 -52.78
C CYS A 89 -9.08 45.62 -53.69
N GLU A 90 -9.15 45.15 -54.93
CA GLU A 90 -10.23 45.45 -55.87
C GLU A 90 -11.29 44.34 -55.82
N ILE A 91 -12.55 44.74 -55.76
CA ILE A 91 -13.72 43.85 -55.87
C ILE A 91 -14.67 44.38 -56.95
N THR A 92 -15.63 43.55 -57.36
CA THR A 92 -16.59 43.89 -58.41
C THR A 92 -18.02 43.84 -57.86
N TYR A 93 -18.99 44.38 -58.60
CA TYR A 93 -20.39 44.16 -58.27
C TYR A 93 -20.75 42.65 -58.27
N GLN A 94 -20.11 41.86 -59.14
CA GLN A 94 -20.30 40.41 -59.19
C GLN A 94 -19.84 39.74 -57.90
N THR A 95 -18.78 40.24 -57.26
CA THR A 95 -18.36 39.80 -55.92
C THR A 95 -19.49 39.97 -54.92
N LEU A 96 -20.15 41.14 -54.91
CA LEU A 96 -21.26 41.42 -54.00
C LEU A 96 -22.52 40.59 -54.32
N VAL A 97 -22.73 40.19 -55.57
CA VAL A 97 -23.80 39.26 -55.98
C VAL A 97 -23.50 37.84 -55.53
N ASN A 98 -22.27 37.36 -55.73
CA ASN A 98 -21.83 36.01 -55.33
C ASN A 98 -21.91 35.80 -53.80
N GLU A 99 -21.70 36.87 -53.03
CA GLU A 99 -21.80 36.90 -51.56
C GLU A 99 -23.23 37.15 -51.05
N GLY A 100 -24.21 37.39 -51.94
CA GLY A 100 -25.61 37.65 -51.59
C GLY A 100 -25.90 39.05 -51.04
N PHE A 101 -24.97 40.01 -51.16
CA PHE A 101 -25.17 41.40 -50.74
C PHE A 101 -25.90 42.26 -51.79
N LEU A 102 -25.90 41.85 -53.05
CA LEU A 102 -26.71 42.44 -54.14
C LEU A 102 -27.61 41.36 -54.79
N PRO A 103 -28.79 41.73 -55.32
CA PRO A 103 -29.68 40.78 -56.00
C PRO A 103 -29.03 40.13 -57.23
N VAL A 104 -29.39 38.87 -57.52
CA VAL A 104 -28.87 38.11 -58.68
C VAL A 104 -29.10 38.75 -60.05
N GLY A 105 -30.06 39.66 -60.17
CA GLY A 105 -30.32 40.44 -61.40
C GLY A 105 -29.54 41.76 -61.50
N TYR A 106 -28.60 42.05 -60.60
CA TYR A 106 -27.87 43.32 -60.59
C TYR A 106 -26.81 43.38 -61.70
N THR A 107 -26.95 44.33 -62.63
CA THR A 107 -26.12 44.40 -63.85
C THR A 107 -24.82 45.20 -63.71
N GLY A 108 -24.59 45.86 -62.57
CA GLY A 108 -23.39 46.67 -62.36
C GLY A 108 -23.34 48.00 -63.12
N ILE A 109 -24.39 48.34 -63.88
CA ILE A 109 -24.49 49.56 -64.70
C ILE A 109 -25.63 50.43 -64.15
N ASN A 110 -25.35 51.72 -63.95
CA ASN A 110 -26.32 52.69 -63.44
C ASN A 110 -27.14 53.37 -64.56
N MET A 111 -28.11 54.19 -64.18
CA MET A 111 -28.98 54.89 -65.14
C MET A 111 -28.21 55.85 -66.08
N GLN A 112 -27.06 56.41 -65.69
CA GLN A 112 -26.17 57.18 -66.59
C GLN A 112 -25.31 56.30 -67.52
N LYS A 113 -25.59 54.98 -67.61
CA LYS A 113 -24.89 53.99 -68.43
C LYS A 113 -23.41 53.82 -68.08
N SER A 114 -23.03 54.15 -66.84
CA SER A 114 -21.68 53.94 -66.33
C SER A 114 -21.66 52.76 -65.34
N SER A 115 -20.57 51.98 -65.36
CA SER A 115 -20.34 50.94 -64.37
C SER A 115 -19.63 51.50 -63.13
N TYR A 116 -19.42 50.66 -62.12
CA TYR A 116 -18.75 51.04 -60.88
C TYR A 116 -17.41 50.31 -60.72
N LYS A 117 -16.39 51.03 -60.23
CA LYS A 117 -15.10 50.47 -59.80
C LYS A 117 -14.95 50.63 -58.30
N ILE A 118 -14.69 49.52 -57.60
CA ILE A 118 -14.69 49.42 -56.13
C ILE A 118 -13.27 49.09 -55.66
N VAL A 119 -12.61 50.04 -55.01
CA VAL A 119 -11.26 49.85 -54.47
C VAL A 119 -11.31 49.94 -52.95
N LEU A 120 -10.85 48.90 -52.29
CA LEU A 120 -10.66 48.82 -50.84
C LEU A 120 -9.18 49.04 -50.51
N LYS A 121 -8.88 49.64 -49.38
CA LYS A 121 -7.53 49.99 -48.95
C LYS A 121 -7.35 49.78 -47.46
N ARG A 122 -6.27 49.08 -47.10
CA ARG A 122 -5.83 48.84 -45.74
C ARG A 122 -4.88 49.95 -45.29
N SER A 123 -5.15 50.54 -44.14
CA SER A 123 -4.28 51.48 -43.42
C SER A 123 -4.13 51.05 -41.95
N GLY A 124 -3.32 51.77 -41.18
CA GLY A 124 -3.01 51.43 -39.78
C GLY A 124 -1.86 50.43 -39.64
N ILE A 125 -1.65 49.96 -38.41
CA ILE A 125 -0.61 49.00 -38.03
C ILE A 125 -1.23 47.80 -37.32
N ALA A 126 -0.60 46.62 -37.42
CA ALA A 126 -1.09 45.42 -36.75
C ALA A 126 -1.14 45.63 -35.21
N PRO A 127 -2.18 45.14 -34.51
CA PRO A 127 -3.33 44.37 -35.03
C PRO A 127 -4.50 45.24 -35.55
N ASN A 128 -4.48 46.55 -35.29
CA ASN A 128 -5.59 47.48 -35.53
C ASN A 128 -5.49 48.12 -36.92
N PHE A 129 -5.69 47.33 -37.97
CA PHE A 129 -5.86 47.86 -39.31
C PHE A 129 -7.21 48.57 -39.47
N VAL A 130 -7.30 49.51 -40.40
CA VAL A 130 -8.55 50.14 -40.83
C VAL A 130 -8.73 49.83 -42.31
N ILE A 131 -9.94 49.41 -42.70
CA ILE A 131 -10.26 49.15 -44.09
C ILE A 131 -11.22 50.24 -44.57
N ASN A 132 -10.71 51.14 -45.39
CA ASN A 132 -11.49 52.14 -46.12
C ASN A 132 -11.71 51.68 -47.56
N GLY A 133 -12.62 52.30 -48.27
CA GLY A 133 -12.78 52.08 -49.70
C GLY A 133 -13.43 53.26 -50.40
N LEU A 134 -13.24 53.29 -51.72
CA LEU A 134 -13.84 54.27 -52.61
C LEU A 134 -14.48 53.54 -53.79
N ILE A 135 -15.76 53.78 -53.99
CA ILE A 135 -16.51 53.39 -55.18
C ILE A 135 -16.54 54.61 -56.10
N THR A 136 -16.22 54.45 -57.37
CA THR A 136 -16.37 55.50 -58.39
C THR A 136 -17.14 54.97 -59.59
N THR A 137 -17.82 55.86 -60.32
CA THR A 137 -18.30 55.53 -61.67
C THR A 137 -17.13 55.46 -62.63
N THR A 138 -17.19 54.56 -63.62
CA THR A 138 -16.11 54.35 -64.60
C THR A 138 -16.11 55.36 -65.74
N SER A 139 -17.17 56.15 -65.86
CA SER A 139 -17.38 57.15 -66.91
C SER A 139 -17.85 58.46 -66.29
N PRO A 140 -17.43 59.61 -66.84
CA PRO A 140 -17.88 60.92 -66.38
C PRO A 140 -19.28 61.25 -66.89
N TRP A 141 -20.08 61.95 -66.06
CA TRP A 141 -21.40 62.41 -66.47
C TRP A 141 -21.27 63.59 -67.45
N LEU A 142 -21.29 63.28 -68.74
CA LEU A 142 -21.13 64.24 -69.84
C LEU A 142 -22.42 64.38 -70.65
N GLU A 143 -22.80 65.62 -70.96
CA GLU A 143 -23.80 65.94 -71.99
C GLU A 143 -23.31 67.16 -72.79
N GLY A 144 -23.34 67.08 -74.12
CA GLY A 144 -22.83 68.15 -74.99
C GLY A 144 -21.36 68.53 -74.77
N GLY A 145 -20.53 67.60 -74.27
CA GLY A 145 -19.12 67.83 -73.94
C GLY A 145 -18.87 68.57 -72.62
N LYS A 146 -19.91 68.84 -71.81
CA LYS A 146 -19.80 69.47 -70.49
C LYS A 146 -20.10 68.47 -69.37
N TYR A 147 -19.40 68.59 -68.24
CA TYR A 147 -19.65 67.82 -67.04
C TYR A 147 -20.95 68.28 -66.35
N ARG A 148 -21.90 67.37 -66.15
CA ARG A 148 -23.19 67.61 -65.46
C ARG A 148 -23.02 67.61 -63.94
N TYR A 149 -22.27 68.59 -63.41
CA TYR A 149 -22.06 68.76 -61.96
C TYR A 149 -23.35 69.04 -61.17
N ASP A 150 -24.37 69.55 -61.85
CA ASP A 150 -25.73 69.70 -61.34
C ASP A 150 -26.39 68.34 -61.04
N LEU A 151 -26.32 67.39 -61.99
CA LEU A 151 -26.87 66.04 -61.80
C LEU A 151 -26.01 65.19 -60.86
N LEU A 152 -24.69 65.35 -60.88
CA LEU A 152 -23.79 64.74 -59.88
C LEU A 152 -24.12 65.25 -58.47
N GLY A 153 -24.29 66.57 -58.30
CA GLY A 153 -24.69 67.17 -57.02
C GLY A 153 -26.07 66.69 -56.55
N LYS A 154 -27.01 66.47 -57.48
CA LYS A 154 -28.34 65.91 -57.18
C LYS A 154 -28.25 64.44 -56.75
N ALA A 155 -27.49 63.62 -57.48
CA ALA A 155 -27.23 62.22 -57.10
C ALA A 155 -26.53 62.12 -55.73
N MET A 156 -25.62 63.04 -55.41
CA MET A 156 -24.98 63.14 -54.09
C MET A 156 -25.98 63.46 -52.97
N GLN A 157 -26.98 64.33 -53.20
CA GLN A 157 -28.02 64.62 -52.19
C GLN A 157 -28.80 63.37 -51.77
N VAL A 158 -29.08 62.47 -52.72
CA VAL A 158 -29.80 61.21 -52.45
C VAL A 158 -28.88 60.13 -51.85
N ALA A 159 -27.64 60.05 -52.34
CA ALA A 159 -26.66 59.10 -51.83
C ALA A 159 -26.21 59.42 -50.39
N GLY A 160 -26.19 60.69 -49.99
CA GLY A 160 -25.90 61.14 -48.62
C GLY A 160 -24.46 61.62 -48.42
N ILE A 161 -24.05 61.80 -47.15
CA ILE A 161 -22.78 62.46 -46.78
C ILE A 161 -21.51 61.72 -47.26
N ASP A 162 -21.61 60.40 -47.42
CA ASP A 162 -20.52 59.56 -47.92
C ASP A 162 -20.37 59.60 -49.44
N SER A 163 -21.25 60.30 -50.15
CA SER A 163 -21.11 60.55 -51.58
C SER A 163 -20.14 61.70 -51.86
N GLY A 164 -19.52 61.66 -53.03
CA GLY A 164 -18.60 62.67 -53.53
C GLY A 164 -18.61 62.74 -55.06
N MET A 165 -17.92 63.72 -55.62
CA MET A 165 -17.70 63.81 -57.05
C MET A 165 -16.28 64.28 -57.37
N THR A 166 -15.74 63.85 -58.51
CA THR A 166 -14.40 64.26 -58.94
C THR A 166 -14.45 65.61 -59.65
N LYS A 167 -13.60 66.54 -59.24
CA LYS A 167 -13.42 67.84 -59.93
C LYS A 167 -12.23 67.82 -60.90
N SER A 168 -11.34 66.83 -60.76
CA SER A 168 -10.18 66.57 -61.59
C SER A 168 -9.93 65.06 -61.68
N ALA A 169 -8.99 64.64 -62.53
CA ALA A 169 -8.47 63.26 -62.54
C ALA A 169 -7.58 62.91 -61.32
N THR A 170 -7.52 63.77 -60.29
CA THR A 170 -6.63 63.61 -59.14
C THR A 170 -7.31 63.74 -57.78
N LEU A 171 -8.53 64.29 -57.73
CA LEU A 171 -9.23 64.63 -56.48
C LEU A 171 -10.73 64.33 -56.60
N VAL A 172 -11.23 63.55 -55.63
CA VAL A 172 -12.65 63.47 -55.29
C VAL A 172 -12.92 64.32 -54.04
N SER A 173 -14.11 64.92 -53.97
CA SER A 173 -14.54 65.66 -52.78
C SER A 173 -15.97 65.30 -52.42
N GLY A 174 -16.20 65.07 -51.13
CA GLY A 174 -17.54 64.93 -50.56
C GLY A 174 -18.35 66.23 -50.60
N LEU A 175 -19.60 66.15 -50.17
CA LEU A 175 -20.47 67.32 -50.03
C LEU A 175 -19.78 68.39 -49.14
N GLN A 176 -19.73 69.63 -49.62
CA GLN A 176 -19.05 70.77 -48.99
C GLN A 176 -17.55 70.54 -48.65
N GLY A 177 -16.88 69.53 -49.23
CA GLY A 177 -15.49 69.21 -48.91
C GLY A 177 -15.28 68.58 -47.52
N THR A 178 -16.35 68.07 -46.90
CA THR A 178 -16.31 67.36 -45.60
C THR A 178 -15.35 66.17 -45.56
N TRP A 179 -14.99 65.62 -46.72
CA TRP A 179 -13.90 64.69 -46.92
C TRP A 179 -13.34 64.84 -48.34
N THR A 180 -12.10 64.42 -48.54
CA THR A 180 -11.43 64.35 -49.84
C THR A 180 -10.59 63.08 -49.91
N GLU A 181 -10.46 62.53 -51.12
CA GLU A 181 -9.54 61.44 -51.41
C GLU A 181 -8.78 61.73 -52.71
N THR A 182 -7.55 61.25 -52.82
CA THR A 182 -6.65 61.54 -53.95
C THR A 182 -6.45 60.32 -54.84
N SER A 183 -6.07 60.52 -56.11
CA SER A 183 -5.74 59.39 -57.00
C SER A 183 -4.52 58.57 -56.53
N SER A 184 -3.65 59.15 -55.69
CA SER A 184 -2.59 58.44 -54.97
C SER A 184 -3.10 57.60 -53.79
N ALA A 185 -4.24 57.97 -53.20
CA ALA A 185 -4.93 57.15 -52.23
C ALA A 185 -5.69 56.01 -52.92
N PHE A 186 -6.48 56.36 -53.95
CA PHE A 186 -7.42 55.49 -54.65
C PHE A 186 -7.30 55.63 -56.18
N ASN A 187 -6.77 54.59 -56.85
CA ASN A 187 -6.44 54.61 -58.27
C ASN A 187 -7.66 54.62 -59.23
N ASN A 188 -8.89 54.56 -58.70
CA ASN A 188 -10.13 54.66 -59.45
C ASN A 188 -10.66 56.10 -59.60
N ILE A 189 -9.89 57.10 -59.17
CA ILE A 189 -10.06 58.51 -59.52
C ILE A 189 -9.27 58.78 -60.81
N THR A 190 -9.96 58.80 -61.97
CA THR A 190 -9.31 58.81 -63.30
C THR A 190 -9.71 59.98 -64.21
N ALA A 191 -10.83 60.65 -63.92
CA ALA A 191 -11.36 61.77 -64.70
C ALA A 191 -12.12 62.74 -63.79
N ALA A 192 -12.40 63.95 -64.27
CA ALA A 192 -13.38 64.85 -63.67
C ALA A 192 -14.81 64.39 -64.00
N GLY A 193 -15.80 64.73 -63.16
CA GLY A 193 -17.21 64.40 -63.40
C GLY A 193 -17.62 62.95 -63.12
N LEU A 194 -16.82 62.19 -62.36
CA LEU A 194 -17.22 60.89 -61.83
C LEU A 194 -18.05 61.07 -60.55
N LEU A 195 -19.07 60.24 -60.35
CA LEU A 195 -19.75 60.12 -59.05
C LEU A 195 -18.98 59.11 -58.19
N ALA A 196 -18.89 59.38 -56.89
CA ALA A 196 -18.16 58.55 -55.95
C ALA A 196 -18.92 58.33 -54.64
N TYR A 197 -18.54 57.29 -53.91
CA TYR A 197 -19.06 56.95 -52.59
C TYR A 197 -17.95 56.32 -51.75
N ARG A 198 -17.67 56.87 -50.57
CA ARG A 198 -16.71 56.30 -49.62
C ARG A 198 -17.38 55.23 -48.76
N VAL A 199 -16.59 54.24 -48.37
CA VAL A 199 -16.99 53.12 -47.51
C VAL A 199 -15.88 52.87 -46.49
N GLY A 200 -16.18 52.24 -45.37
CA GLY A 200 -15.15 52.00 -44.35
C GLY A 200 -15.65 51.24 -43.13
N TYR A 201 -14.71 50.60 -42.44
CA TYR A 201 -14.96 49.83 -41.24
C TYR A 201 -13.79 49.98 -40.25
N ASP A 202 -14.11 50.33 -39.00
CA ASP A 202 -13.17 50.43 -37.89
C ASP A 202 -13.08 49.09 -37.15
N SER A 203 -11.86 48.63 -36.88
CA SER A 203 -11.59 47.31 -36.33
C SER A 203 -11.85 47.14 -34.83
N SER A 204 -12.12 48.23 -34.11
CA SER A 204 -12.45 48.22 -32.67
C SER A 204 -13.65 47.34 -32.28
N MET A 205 -14.49 46.94 -33.24
CA MET A 205 -15.67 46.09 -33.03
C MET A 205 -15.47 44.60 -33.36
N TYR A 206 -14.32 44.18 -33.90
CA TYR A 206 -14.23 42.86 -34.58
C TYR A 206 -13.97 41.65 -33.66
N SER A 207 -13.60 41.80 -32.38
CA SER A 207 -13.21 40.64 -31.54
C SER A 207 -13.42 40.76 -30.03
N VAL A 208 -14.52 41.34 -29.56
CA VAL A 208 -14.85 41.39 -28.11
C VAL A 208 -15.44 40.06 -27.58
N TYR A 209 -15.97 39.19 -28.45
CA TYR A 209 -16.69 37.97 -28.04
C TYR A 209 -16.16 36.70 -28.71
N LEU A 210 -15.98 35.65 -27.90
CA LEU A 210 -15.80 34.28 -28.38
C LEU A 210 -17.12 33.78 -29.00
N ARG A 211 -17.06 33.17 -30.19
CA ARG A 211 -18.23 32.54 -30.80
C ARG A 211 -18.65 31.31 -29.99
N ARG A 212 -19.94 31.23 -29.64
CA ARG A 212 -20.55 30.18 -28.81
C ARG A 212 -21.23 29.06 -29.61
N ASP A 213 -21.32 29.23 -30.92
CA ASP A 213 -21.97 28.30 -31.86
C ASP A 213 -21.10 27.08 -32.21
N GLY A 214 -19.80 27.13 -31.90
CA GLY A 214 -18.85 26.05 -32.15
C GLY A 214 -18.52 25.83 -33.64
N THR A 215 -18.95 26.74 -34.53
CA THR A 215 -18.79 26.58 -35.98
C THR A 215 -17.36 26.71 -36.47
N LEU A 216 -16.50 27.39 -35.70
CA LEU A 216 -15.07 27.55 -35.95
C LEU A 216 -14.27 27.35 -34.66
N PRO A 217 -13.22 26.51 -34.66
CA PRO A 217 -12.33 26.35 -33.51
C PRO A 217 -11.49 27.60 -33.29
N MET A 218 -11.02 27.79 -32.05
CA MET A 218 -10.01 28.81 -31.76
C MET A 218 -8.68 28.44 -32.42
N THR A 219 -8.09 29.39 -33.17
CA THR A 219 -6.79 29.22 -33.83
C THR A 219 -5.60 29.70 -32.99
N GLY A 220 -5.85 30.17 -31.76
CA GLY A 220 -4.85 30.65 -30.82
C GLY A 220 -5.30 30.49 -29.36
N ASN A 221 -4.41 30.82 -28.44
CA ASN A 221 -4.63 30.62 -27.00
C ASN A 221 -5.74 31.52 -26.43
N LEU A 222 -6.57 30.97 -25.55
CA LEU A 222 -7.49 31.74 -24.72
C LEU A 222 -6.80 32.20 -23.44
N ASN A 223 -6.56 33.51 -23.30
CA ASN A 223 -6.11 34.10 -22.04
C ASN A 223 -7.27 34.83 -21.36
N ILE A 224 -7.66 34.37 -20.16
CA ILE A 224 -8.78 34.88 -19.36
C ILE A 224 -8.27 35.82 -18.24
N GLY A 225 -6.95 35.95 -18.06
CA GLY A 225 -6.35 36.69 -16.96
C GLY A 225 -6.75 36.08 -15.61
N ASN A 226 -7.20 36.93 -14.69
CA ASN A 226 -7.61 36.54 -13.33
C ASN A 226 -9.13 36.32 -13.21
N GLN A 227 -9.82 35.89 -14.27
CA GLN A 227 -11.28 35.65 -14.25
C GLN A 227 -11.59 34.14 -14.24
N ASP A 228 -12.73 33.78 -13.66
CA ASP A 228 -13.15 32.40 -13.46
C ASP A 228 -13.83 31.77 -14.68
N ILE A 229 -13.69 30.44 -14.84
CA ILE A 229 -14.52 29.64 -15.76
C ILE A 229 -15.60 28.92 -14.94
N ASN A 230 -16.76 29.57 -14.81
CA ASN A 230 -17.89 29.03 -14.05
C ASN A 230 -18.76 28.07 -14.88
N ASN A 231 -19.29 27.03 -14.23
CA ASN A 231 -20.25 26.06 -14.80
C ASN A 231 -19.75 25.29 -16.05
N ALA A 232 -18.44 25.10 -16.23
CA ALA A 232 -17.90 24.22 -17.26
C ALA A 232 -18.32 22.76 -16.98
N ARG A 233 -19.09 22.15 -17.89
CA ARG A 233 -19.59 20.78 -17.71
C ARG A 233 -18.48 19.73 -17.82
N ASN A 234 -17.60 19.90 -18.80
CA ASN A 234 -16.45 19.04 -19.09
C ASN A 234 -15.26 19.93 -19.46
N ILE A 235 -14.06 19.58 -19.01
CA ILE A 235 -12.79 20.17 -19.47
C ILE A 235 -11.89 19.00 -19.86
N THR A 236 -11.46 18.95 -21.12
CA THR A 236 -10.54 17.92 -21.63
C THR A 236 -9.23 18.57 -22.00
N ALA A 237 -8.21 18.41 -21.15
CA ALA A 237 -6.85 18.88 -21.42
C ALA A 237 -6.01 17.74 -21.99
N THR A 238 -5.37 17.96 -23.14
CA THR A 238 -4.39 17.02 -23.75
C THR A 238 -2.96 17.27 -23.27
N GLY A 239 -2.71 18.39 -22.59
CA GLY A 239 -1.44 18.74 -21.96
C GLY A 239 -1.59 18.97 -20.45
N THR A 240 -0.65 19.70 -19.86
CA THR A 240 -0.61 19.97 -18.42
C THR A 240 -1.73 20.90 -17.98
N THR A 241 -2.43 20.55 -16.88
CA THR A 241 -3.26 21.48 -16.12
C THR A 241 -2.48 21.94 -14.89
N THR A 242 -2.13 23.23 -14.83
CA THR A 242 -1.46 23.84 -13.68
C THR A 242 -2.46 24.62 -12.85
N THR A 243 -2.61 24.28 -11.57
CA THR A 243 -3.43 25.03 -10.60
C THR A 243 -2.69 25.12 -9.27
N ASN A 244 -2.99 26.15 -8.49
CA ASN A 244 -2.52 26.27 -7.11
C ASN A 244 -3.21 25.23 -6.19
N ILE A 245 -4.51 24.99 -6.42
CA ILE A 245 -5.33 24.04 -5.65
C ILE A 245 -6.22 23.28 -6.64
N LEU A 246 -6.19 21.95 -6.58
CA LEU A 246 -7.18 21.08 -7.23
C LEU A 246 -8.15 20.55 -6.18
N HIS A 247 -9.35 21.11 -6.12
CA HIS A 247 -10.41 20.63 -5.23
C HIS A 247 -11.35 19.71 -6.01
N SER A 248 -11.14 18.40 -5.90
CA SER A 248 -12.09 17.41 -6.39
C SER A 248 -13.00 16.95 -5.25
N THR A 249 -14.31 16.95 -5.48
CA THR A 249 -15.33 16.48 -4.52
C THR A 249 -15.87 15.08 -4.84
N GLY A 250 -15.38 14.47 -5.92
CA GLY A 250 -15.71 13.11 -6.33
C GLY A 250 -14.45 12.32 -6.71
N ASP A 251 -14.64 11.23 -7.45
CA ASP A 251 -13.55 10.32 -7.81
C ASP A 251 -12.46 11.02 -8.63
N THR A 252 -11.20 10.75 -8.29
CA THR A 252 -10.03 11.26 -9.00
C THR A 252 -9.18 10.09 -9.45
N ASN A 253 -9.32 9.70 -10.72
CA ASN A 253 -8.57 8.60 -11.31
C ASN A 253 -7.25 9.08 -11.92
N VAL A 254 -6.11 8.60 -11.42
CA VAL A 254 -4.78 8.95 -11.93
C VAL A 254 -4.19 7.73 -12.64
N GLY A 255 -4.12 7.77 -13.97
CA GLY A 255 -3.83 6.58 -14.79
C GLY A 255 -2.38 6.05 -14.75
N VAL A 256 -1.43 6.79 -14.18
CA VAL A 256 -0.02 6.37 -14.08
C VAL A 256 0.55 6.65 -12.68
N ASN A 257 0.96 7.89 -12.42
CA ASN A 257 1.65 8.27 -11.17
C ASN A 257 0.97 9.46 -10.50
N LEU A 258 0.69 9.34 -9.20
CA LEU A 258 0.39 10.48 -8.32
C LEU A 258 1.66 10.84 -7.54
N ASN A 259 2.37 11.87 -7.97
CA ASN A 259 3.55 12.37 -7.26
C ASN A 259 3.17 13.52 -6.33
N VAL A 260 3.30 13.32 -5.02
CA VAL A 260 2.98 14.34 -4.00
C VAL A 260 4.28 14.84 -3.38
N GLY A 261 4.64 16.10 -3.64
CA GLY A 261 5.87 16.72 -3.13
C GLY A 261 5.87 17.08 -1.63
N GLY A 262 4.76 16.82 -0.94
CA GLY A 262 4.56 17.07 0.49
C GLY A 262 3.72 15.96 1.12
N ASN A 263 2.97 16.29 2.17
CA ASN A 263 2.19 15.30 2.91
C ASN A 263 0.93 14.89 2.14
N ALA A 264 0.68 13.59 2.02
CA ALA A 264 -0.60 13.04 1.58
C ALA A 264 -1.39 12.54 2.81
N GLN A 265 -2.58 13.10 3.05
CA GLN A 265 -3.51 12.60 4.07
C GLN A 265 -4.65 11.84 3.40
N VAL A 266 -4.83 10.58 3.74
CA VAL A 266 -5.95 9.75 3.29
C VAL A 266 -6.79 9.40 4.52
N ASN A 267 -8.03 9.91 4.57
CA ASN A 267 -8.95 9.65 5.68
C ASN A 267 -9.64 8.27 5.57
N GLY A 268 -9.67 7.70 4.35
CA GLY A 268 -10.23 6.38 4.07
C GLY A 268 -9.17 5.27 4.05
N ALA A 269 -9.53 4.11 3.52
CA ALA A 269 -8.60 2.99 3.33
C ALA A 269 -7.63 3.26 2.16
N ILE A 270 -6.38 2.82 2.31
CA ILE A 270 -5.40 2.74 1.21
C ILE A 270 -5.34 1.28 0.75
N ASN A 271 -5.83 1.00 -0.46
CA ASN A 271 -5.71 -0.32 -1.08
C ASN A 271 -4.58 -0.30 -2.12
N SER A 272 -3.45 -0.94 -1.80
CA SER A 272 -2.29 -1.06 -2.69
C SER A 272 -2.08 -2.51 -3.11
N ASN A 273 -2.04 -2.75 -4.42
CA ASN A 273 -1.79 -4.08 -5.00
C ASN A 273 -0.30 -4.48 -5.01
N ASN A 274 0.61 -3.55 -4.72
CA ASN A 274 2.05 -3.73 -4.77
C ASN A 274 2.68 -3.31 -3.42
N THR A 275 3.78 -2.56 -3.44
CA THR A 275 4.51 -2.15 -2.25
C THR A 275 3.91 -0.89 -1.62
N VAL A 276 3.81 -0.86 -0.29
CA VAL A 276 3.73 0.36 0.51
C VAL A 276 5.08 0.54 1.19
N SER A 277 5.77 1.65 0.94
CA SER A 277 7.11 1.92 1.46
C SER A 277 7.20 3.32 2.05
N GLY A 278 7.96 3.47 3.12
CA GLY A 278 8.23 4.73 3.80
C GLY A 278 9.21 4.52 4.94
N THR A 279 9.90 5.58 5.38
CA THR A 279 10.90 5.53 6.45
C THR A 279 10.33 5.01 7.78
N THR A 280 9.03 5.24 8.02
CA THR A 280 8.29 4.71 9.16
C THR A 280 6.86 4.36 8.73
N ILE A 281 6.38 3.19 9.12
CA ILE A 281 4.98 2.76 8.95
C ILE A 281 4.41 2.44 10.33
N THR A 282 3.33 3.13 10.72
CA THR A 282 2.68 2.96 12.03
C THR A 282 1.25 2.46 11.85
N SER A 283 0.99 1.18 12.16
CA SER A 283 -0.39 0.71 12.35
C SER A 283 -0.90 1.13 13.73
N ARG A 284 -2.18 1.50 13.81
CA ARG A 284 -2.87 1.84 15.08
C ARG A 284 -3.62 0.66 15.70
N SER A 285 -3.64 -0.49 15.01
CA SER A 285 -4.39 -1.68 15.36
C SER A 285 -3.60 -2.90 14.85
N GLU A 286 -4.28 -3.88 14.27
CA GLU A 286 -3.68 -5.13 13.80
C GLU A 286 -2.89 -4.95 12.48
N THR A 287 -2.03 -5.93 12.18
CA THR A 287 -1.30 -6.06 10.92
C THR A 287 -1.37 -7.53 10.50
N TYR A 288 -1.98 -7.80 9.35
CA TYR A 288 -2.12 -9.14 8.81
C TYR A 288 -1.17 -9.36 7.63
N THR A 289 -0.43 -10.47 7.64
CA THR A 289 0.45 -10.86 6.53
C THR A 289 0.13 -12.29 6.07
N GLN A 290 -0.09 -12.49 4.78
CA GLN A 290 -0.27 -13.84 4.19
C GLN A 290 1.04 -14.63 4.12
N SER A 291 2.17 -13.93 4.20
CA SER A 291 3.53 -14.48 4.14
C SER A 291 4.35 -13.92 5.31
N TRP A 292 5.66 -13.99 5.21
CA TRP A 292 6.62 -13.57 6.24
C TRP A 292 6.52 -12.08 6.60
N PHE A 293 6.43 -11.78 7.89
CA PHE A 293 6.87 -10.50 8.42
C PHE A 293 8.41 -10.45 8.36
N ARG A 294 8.97 -9.62 7.48
CA ARG A 294 10.41 -9.59 7.18
C ARG A 294 11.04 -8.29 7.65
N THR A 295 12.12 -8.39 8.41
CA THR A 295 13.04 -7.29 8.71
C THR A 295 14.31 -7.41 7.85
N MET A 296 14.95 -6.28 7.56
CA MET A 296 16.01 -6.16 6.52
C MET A 296 17.41 -5.83 7.08
N GLY A 297 17.56 -5.79 8.40
CA GLY A 297 18.83 -5.60 9.12
C GLY A 297 18.70 -6.13 10.54
N ASP A 298 19.73 -5.94 11.36
CA ASP A 298 19.94 -6.58 12.69
C ASP A 298 18.84 -6.33 13.74
N GLY A 299 17.95 -5.37 13.45
CA GLY A 299 16.71 -5.16 14.19
C GLY A 299 15.67 -6.25 13.95
N GLY A 300 14.51 -6.10 14.56
CA GLY A 300 13.43 -7.08 14.45
C GLY A 300 12.09 -6.52 14.92
N VAL A 301 11.33 -7.30 15.67
CA VAL A 301 10.06 -6.87 16.26
C VAL A 301 10.34 -6.20 17.60
N TYR A 302 10.08 -4.90 17.72
CA TYR A 302 10.31 -4.13 18.94
C TYR A 302 9.01 -3.77 19.67
N PHE A 303 8.92 -4.11 20.97
CA PHE A 303 7.76 -3.87 21.82
C PHE A 303 7.95 -2.58 22.62
N GLN A 304 7.71 -1.43 21.95
CA GLN A 304 7.98 -0.07 22.45
C GLN A 304 7.58 0.18 23.91
N LYS A 305 6.41 -0.30 24.35
CA LYS A 305 5.88 -0.06 25.70
C LYS A 305 6.77 -0.59 26.83
N TRP A 306 7.50 -1.69 26.58
CA TRP A 306 8.25 -2.42 27.61
C TRP A 306 9.75 -2.54 27.32
N GLY A 307 10.24 -1.92 26.24
CA GLY A 307 11.66 -1.95 25.86
C GLY A 307 12.21 -3.36 25.65
N GLY A 308 11.40 -4.25 25.06
CA GLY A 308 11.75 -5.62 24.71
C GLY A 308 11.50 -5.90 23.23
N GLY A 309 11.72 -7.13 22.78
CA GLY A 309 11.53 -7.48 21.37
C GLY A 309 12.16 -8.81 20.98
N TRP A 310 12.21 -9.04 19.68
CA TRP A 310 12.95 -10.12 19.03
C TRP A 310 13.88 -9.51 17.99
N ASN A 311 15.16 -9.88 17.99
CA ASN A 311 16.14 -9.41 17.01
C ASN A 311 17.19 -10.50 16.71
N MET A 312 17.99 -10.29 15.67
CA MET A 312 19.09 -11.19 15.29
C MET A 312 20.34 -10.34 15.02
N THR A 313 21.35 -10.42 15.89
CA THR A 313 22.65 -9.72 15.68
C THR A 313 23.69 -10.60 14.98
N ASP A 314 23.34 -11.86 14.70
CA ASP A 314 24.16 -12.82 14.00
C ASP A 314 23.26 -13.79 13.21
N ALA A 315 23.83 -14.57 12.30
CA ALA A 315 23.08 -15.42 11.39
C ALA A 315 22.38 -16.64 12.04
N ASN A 316 22.68 -16.95 13.31
CA ASN A 316 22.29 -18.20 13.98
C ASN A 316 21.35 -18.01 15.18
N THR A 317 21.30 -16.83 15.80
CA THR A 317 20.53 -16.62 17.05
C THR A 317 19.39 -15.61 16.91
N ILE A 318 18.18 -16.02 17.35
CA ILE A 318 17.09 -15.10 17.68
C ILE A 318 17.21 -14.77 19.17
N GLN A 319 17.27 -13.48 19.48
CA GLN A 319 17.48 -12.97 20.83
C GLN A 319 16.21 -12.29 21.35
N ALA A 320 15.90 -12.52 22.63
CA ALA A 320 14.91 -11.72 23.35
C ALA A 320 15.54 -10.37 23.71
N TYR A 321 15.27 -9.35 22.89
CA TYR A 321 15.96 -8.07 22.92
C TYR A 321 15.94 -7.43 24.31
N GLY A 322 17.10 -6.96 24.78
CA GLY A 322 17.24 -6.34 26.11
C GLY A 322 17.12 -7.36 27.25
N GLY A 323 17.53 -8.61 27.02
CA GLY A 323 17.66 -9.67 28.03
C GLY A 323 16.33 -10.09 28.65
N LYS A 324 15.23 -10.03 27.89
CA LYS A 324 13.88 -10.33 28.43
C LYS A 324 13.67 -11.84 28.57
N ASN A 325 12.92 -12.22 29.60
CA ASN A 325 12.52 -13.62 29.80
C ASN A 325 11.54 -14.07 28.72
N ILE A 326 11.64 -15.33 28.32
CA ILE A 326 10.71 -15.98 27.40
C ILE A 326 9.78 -16.86 28.24
N GLN A 327 8.50 -16.49 28.35
CA GLN A 327 7.50 -17.27 29.07
C GLN A 327 6.53 -17.92 28.07
N THR A 328 6.35 -19.23 28.18
CA THR A 328 5.37 -20.01 27.39
C THR A 328 4.52 -20.85 28.33
N SER A 329 3.21 -20.96 28.07
CA SER A 329 2.30 -21.82 28.86
C SER A 329 2.35 -23.29 28.45
N ALA A 330 2.87 -23.60 27.25
CA ALA A 330 3.07 -24.96 26.76
C ALA A 330 4.55 -25.36 26.93
N GLY A 331 5.32 -25.46 25.85
CA GLY A 331 6.74 -25.77 25.90
C GLY A 331 7.50 -25.26 24.69
N ILE A 332 8.83 -25.31 24.78
CA ILE A 332 9.75 -24.93 23.72
C ILE A 332 10.27 -26.23 23.08
N TYR A 333 9.99 -26.42 21.79
CA TYR A 333 10.51 -27.55 21.01
C TYR A 333 11.81 -27.14 20.32
N GLY A 334 12.91 -27.83 20.62
CA GLY A 334 14.22 -27.61 20.01
C GLY A 334 15.12 -28.83 20.18
N GLY A 335 16.03 -29.06 19.23
CA GLY A 335 16.92 -30.23 19.24
C GLY A 335 18.04 -30.17 20.30
N TYR A 336 18.36 -28.98 20.81
CA TYR A 336 19.38 -28.76 21.82
C TYR A 336 18.99 -27.57 22.72
N LEU A 337 19.08 -27.76 24.04
CA LEU A 337 18.90 -26.72 25.03
C LEU A 337 20.22 -26.51 25.78
N LYS A 338 20.73 -25.28 25.76
CA LYS A 338 21.91 -24.87 26.52
C LYS A 338 21.52 -23.84 27.58
N SER A 339 21.67 -24.21 28.85
CA SER A 339 21.77 -23.23 29.94
C SER A 339 23.25 -23.00 30.25
N THR A 340 23.64 -21.75 30.47
CA THR A 340 24.94 -21.39 31.06
C THR A 340 24.87 -21.25 32.58
N GLY A 341 23.67 -21.38 33.15
CA GLY A 341 23.42 -21.47 34.58
C GLY A 341 22.61 -22.72 34.90
N ASN A 342 21.64 -22.59 35.80
CA ASN A 342 20.80 -23.71 36.23
C ASN A 342 19.76 -24.09 35.17
N ILE A 343 19.23 -25.31 35.29
CA ILE A 343 17.96 -25.72 34.69
C ILE A 343 17.05 -26.03 35.87
N ASP A 344 16.03 -25.20 36.07
CA ASP A 344 15.02 -25.39 37.11
C ASP A 344 13.76 -25.99 36.47
N ALA A 345 13.27 -27.09 37.03
CA ALA A 345 12.18 -27.87 36.47
C ALA A 345 11.26 -28.37 37.61
N ASN A 346 10.09 -27.75 37.73
CA ASN A 346 9.05 -28.17 38.68
C ASN A 346 8.45 -29.57 38.40
N GLY A 347 8.70 -30.11 37.20
CA GLY A 347 8.25 -31.44 36.76
C GLY A 347 9.42 -32.38 36.48
N THR A 348 9.20 -33.36 35.62
CA THR A 348 10.23 -34.36 35.28
C THR A 348 11.16 -33.88 34.16
N LEU A 349 12.47 -34.00 34.36
CA LEU A 349 13.46 -33.95 33.29
C LEU A 349 13.65 -35.35 32.70
N ASN A 350 13.08 -35.61 31.52
CA ASN A 350 13.24 -36.90 30.82
C ASN A 350 14.42 -36.83 29.83
N THR A 351 15.55 -37.42 30.20
CA THR A 351 16.75 -37.50 29.34
C THR A 351 17.27 -38.93 29.24
N ALA A 352 17.92 -39.27 28.12
CA ALA A 352 18.53 -40.58 27.92
C ALA A 352 19.73 -40.85 28.85
N TYR A 353 20.37 -39.79 29.35
CA TYR A 353 21.49 -39.84 30.28
C TYR A 353 21.57 -38.53 31.09
N VAL A 354 22.26 -38.57 32.24
CA VAL A 354 22.55 -37.41 33.08
C VAL A 354 24.05 -37.38 33.39
N TRP A 355 24.80 -36.46 32.77
CA TRP A 355 26.21 -36.22 33.09
C TRP A 355 26.33 -35.18 34.20
N ALA A 356 26.50 -35.62 35.44
CA ALA A 356 26.75 -34.74 36.58
C ALA A 356 28.22 -34.82 37.00
N SER A 357 28.91 -33.66 37.03
CA SER A 357 30.27 -33.55 37.58
C SER A 357 30.30 -33.38 39.10
N GLY A 358 29.15 -33.04 39.69
CA GLY A 358 28.93 -32.96 41.14
C GLY A 358 27.98 -34.06 41.62
N ASN A 359 27.14 -33.72 42.60
CA ASN A 359 26.23 -34.67 43.23
C ASN A 359 24.94 -34.87 42.42
N VAL A 360 24.42 -36.10 42.39
CA VAL A 360 23.01 -36.38 42.08
C VAL A 360 22.25 -36.49 43.40
N ASN A 361 21.48 -35.45 43.75
CA ASN A 361 20.59 -35.49 44.91
C ASN A 361 19.19 -35.90 44.45
N SER A 362 18.68 -37.02 44.97
CA SER A 362 17.33 -37.51 44.69
C SER A 362 16.80 -38.30 45.88
N ASN A 363 15.49 -38.19 46.12
CA ASN A 363 14.79 -39.03 47.10
C ASN A 363 14.74 -40.51 46.68
N TYR A 364 14.94 -40.80 45.39
CA TYR A 364 14.93 -42.15 44.84
C TYR A 364 15.87 -42.26 43.63
N ILE A 365 16.77 -43.25 43.65
CA ILE A 365 17.64 -43.59 42.51
C ILE A 365 17.36 -45.04 42.14
N HIS A 366 16.91 -45.25 40.91
CA HIS A 366 16.63 -46.56 40.35
C HIS A 366 17.43 -46.75 39.07
N SER A 367 18.26 -47.80 39.03
CA SER A 367 18.95 -48.25 37.83
C SER A 367 18.32 -49.55 37.35
N ASN A 368 17.97 -49.61 36.07
CA ASN A 368 17.61 -50.86 35.40
C ASN A 368 18.85 -51.74 35.10
N GLY A 369 20.04 -51.21 35.34
CA GLY A 369 21.31 -51.93 35.27
C GLY A 369 22.10 -51.76 36.57
N ASN A 370 23.41 -51.64 36.46
CA ASN A 370 24.29 -51.52 37.62
C ASN A 370 24.25 -50.10 38.23
N ILE A 371 24.68 -50.01 39.49
CA ILE A 371 25.16 -48.77 40.11
C ILE A 371 26.64 -49.01 40.39
N ASP A 372 27.51 -48.32 39.66
CA ASP A 372 28.96 -48.39 39.83
C ASP A 372 29.45 -47.21 40.68
N ALA A 373 30.36 -47.47 41.61
CA ALA A 373 30.86 -46.50 42.56
C ALA A 373 32.35 -46.75 42.86
N ASN A 374 33.23 -45.96 42.23
CA ASN A 374 34.68 -45.97 42.48
C ASN A 374 35.08 -45.73 43.96
N GLY A 375 34.16 -45.15 44.76
CA GLY A 375 34.36 -44.84 46.17
C GLY A 375 33.71 -45.87 47.10
N ARG A 376 32.70 -45.42 47.86
CA ARG A 376 31.93 -46.26 48.78
C ARG A 376 30.44 -46.12 48.48
N LEU A 377 29.73 -47.25 48.42
CA LEU A 377 28.28 -47.26 48.59
C LEU A 377 27.98 -47.29 50.09
N SER A 378 27.18 -46.36 50.59
CA SER A 378 26.79 -46.25 51.99
C SER A 378 25.27 -46.08 52.10
N ALA A 379 24.66 -46.74 53.07
CA ALA A 379 23.25 -46.61 53.41
C ALA A 379 23.12 -46.17 54.88
N GLY A 380 22.18 -45.27 55.17
CA GLY A 380 21.92 -44.80 56.53
C GLY A 380 21.20 -45.82 57.43
N GLU A 381 20.56 -46.83 56.82
CA GLU A 381 19.81 -47.87 57.50
C GLU A 381 20.38 -49.26 57.16
N TYR A 382 19.97 -49.87 56.04
CA TYR A 382 20.44 -51.19 55.59
C TYR A 382 20.71 -51.25 54.08
N LEU A 383 21.63 -52.12 53.66
CA LEU A 383 21.80 -52.49 52.24
C LEU A 383 21.04 -53.80 51.97
N GLN A 384 19.94 -53.72 51.22
CA GLN A 384 19.17 -54.91 50.85
C GLN A 384 19.79 -55.61 49.63
N LEU A 385 20.32 -56.82 49.85
CA LEU A 385 20.81 -57.70 48.78
C LEU A 385 19.70 -58.65 48.33
N ASN A 386 19.20 -58.48 47.10
CA ASN A 386 18.16 -59.35 46.53
C ASN A 386 18.71 -60.60 45.82
N GLY A 387 20.03 -60.68 45.59
CA GLY A 387 20.68 -61.87 45.05
C GLY A 387 20.60 -63.04 46.05
N VAL A 388 19.77 -64.03 45.72
CA VAL A 388 19.65 -65.28 46.49
C VAL A 388 20.59 -66.33 45.90
N ALA A 389 21.39 -66.96 46.76
CA ALA A 389 22.33 -68.02 46.41
C ALA A 389 22.25 -69.20 47.39
N VAL A 390 22.78 -70.35 46.96
CA VAL A 390 22.86 -71.58 47.75
C VAL A 390 24.31 -71.76 48.22
N SER A 391 24.49 -72.02 49.52
CA SER A 391 25.81 -72.30 50.09
C SER A 391 26.45 -73.52 49.42
N GLY A 392 27.73 -73.44 49.07
CA GLY A 392 28.44 -74.45 48.27
C GLY A 392 28.19 -74.36 46.76
N GLY A 393 27.26 -73.51 46.30
CA GLY A 393 27.05 -73.26 44.87
C GLY A 393 28.15 -72.38 44.25
N GLY A 394 28.38 -72.53 42.94
CA GLY A 394 29.36 -71.73 42.20
C GLY A 394 29.01 -70.25 42.11
N CYS A 395 30.03 -69.38 42.04
CA CYS A 395 29.88 -67.93 41.97
C CYS A 395 31.05 -67.26 41.24
N SER A 396 30.81 -66.09 40.64
CA SER A 396 31.85 -65.24 40.04
C SER A 396 31.33 -63.81 39.85
N PRO A 397 32.19 -62.77 40.01
CA PRO A 397 33.55 -62.82 40.52
C PRO A 397 33.62 -63.08 42.04
N ASN A 398 34.82 -63.40 42.54
CA ASN A 398 35.09 -63.42 43.97
C ASN A 398 34.81 -62.03 44.59
N GLY A 399 34.32 -62.01 45.83
CA GLY A 399 33.96 -60.78 46.54
C GLY A 399 32.50 -60.36 46.40
N LEU A 400 31.71 -60.95 45.50
CA LEU A 400 30.26 -60.74 45.47
C LEU A 400 29.63 -61.09 46.83
N GLN A 401 28.70 -60.24 47.27
CA GLN A 401 27.89 -60.46 48.46
C GLN A 401 26.46 -60.82 48.04
N GLY A 402 25.86 -61.79 48.71
CA GLY A 402 24.51 -62.28 48.47
C GLY A 402 23.89 -62.84 49.74
N ARG A 403 22.75 -63.52 49.64
CA ARG A 403 22.11 -64.16 50.80
C ARG A 403 21.49 -65.51 50.48
N THR A 404 21.23 -66.32 51.49
CA THR A 404 20.33 -67.48 51.36
C THR A 404 18.87 -67.03 51.20
N SER A 405 18.00 -67.95 50.83
CA SER A 405 16.53 -67.75 50.86
C SER A 405 16.03 -67.37 52.27
N THR A 406 16.68 -67.89 53.31
CA THR A 406 16.43 -67.58 54.73
C THR A 406 17.08 -66.29 55.23
N GLY A 407 17.83 -65.57 54.39
CA GLY A 407 18.40 -64.25 54.72
C GLY A 407 19.81 -64.26 55.33
N GLN A 408 20.48 -65.41 55.42
CA GLN A 408 21.86 -65.48 55.91
C GLN A 408 22.83 -64.91 54.86
N LEU A 409 23.79 -64.08 55.28
CA LEU A 409 24.79 -63.48 54.41
C LEU A 409 25.73 -64.54 53.81
N LEU A 410 25.98 -64.42 52.50
CA LEU A 410 26.91 -65.24 51.73
C LEU A 410 27.94 -64.35 51.05
N SER A 411 29.20 -64.81 51.02
CA SER A 411 30.29 -64.18 50.27
C SER A 411 30.84 -65.17 49.23
N CYS A 412 31.12 -64.67 48.02
CA CYS A 412 31.75 -65.46 46.98
C CYS A 412 33.26 -65.54 47.21
N VAL A 413 33.78 -66.73 47.52
CA VAL A 413 35.20 -66.95 47.84
C VAL A 413 35.71 -68.20 47.11
N ASN A 414 36.80 -68.04 46.36
CA ASN A 414 37.40 -69.08 45.51
C ASN A 414 36.39 -69.75 44.55
N GLY A 415 35.48 -68.96 43.99
CA GLY A 415 34.45 -69.41 43.05
C GLY A 415 33.25 -70.13 43.68
N VAL A 416 33.12 -70.12 45.02
CA VAL A 416 32.03 -70.79 45.75
C VAL A 416 31.38 -69.85 46.76
N TRP A 417 30.04 -69.92 46.89
CA TRP A 417 29.27 -69.21 47.90
C TRP A 417 29.48 -69.81 49.30
N GLN A 418 30.06 -69.03 50.21
CA GLN A 418 30.36 -69.45 51.58
C GLN A 418 29.53 -68.64 52.60
N GLY A 419 29.01 -69.32 53.62
CA GLY A 419 28.27 -68.70 54.71
C GLY A 419 29.18 -68.05 55.75
N THR A 420 28.81 -66.85 56.21
CA THR A 420 29.68 -66.00 57.06
C THR A 420 29.56 -66.25 58.57
N GLY A 421 29.09 -67.42 59.03
CA GLY A 421 29.12 -67.79 60.46
C GLY A 421 28.48 -69.14 60.81
N GLY A 422 29.04 -69.84 61.82
CA GLY A 422 28.42 -71.00 62.48
C GLY A 422 29.21 -72.32 62.53
N GLY A 423 30.46 -72.38 62.05
CA GLY A 423 31.12 -73.64 61.68
C GLY A 423 32.04 -74.37 62.69
N PHE A 424 32.08 -74.03 63.98
CA PHE A 424 33.26 -74.39 64.82
C PHE A 424 33.07 -75.20 66.12
N PHE A 425 31.85 -75.56 66.56
CA PHE A 425 31.69 -76.44 67.72
C PHE A 425 30.57 -77.48 67.55
N LYS A 426 30.94 -78.76 67.53
CA LYS A 426 30.07 -79.90 67.85
C LYS A 426 30.46 -80.43 69.23
N ALA A 427 29.48 -80.71 70.10
CA ALA A 427 29.74 -81.34 71.39
C ALA A 427 30.14 -82.83 71.21
N PRO A 428 30.96 -83.39 72.11
CA PRO A 428 31.33 -84.81 72.07
C PRO A 428 30.15 -85.73 72.43
N PRO A 429 30.21 -87.03 72.06
CA PRO A 429 29.13 -87.99 72.34
C PRO A 429 28.87 -88.23 73.85
N PRO A 430 27.71 -88.79 74.24
CA PRO A 430 27.36 -89.06 75.63
C PRO A 430 28.32 -90.00 76.35
N GLN A 431 28.83 -89.60 77.53
CA GLN A 431 29.83 -90.36 78.30
C GLN A 431 29.48 -90.44 79.78
N THR A 432 29.95 -91.50 80.47
CA THR A 432 29.66 -91.80 81.88
C THR A 432 30.95 -91.98 82.70
N ILE A 433 31.04 -91.30 83.85
CA ILE A 433 32.10 -91.41 84.86
C ILE A 433 31.60 -92.27 86.04
N GLN A 434 32.46 -93.09 86.64
CA GLN A 434 32.12 -93.95 87.79
C GLN A 434 33.20 -93.94 88.91
N CYS A 435 32.75 -93.83 90.16
CA CYS A 435 33.59 -93.91 91.36
C CYS A 435 33.10 -95.04 92.28
N THR A 436 34.01 -95.83 92.86
CA THR A 436 33.65 -96.95 93.76
C THR A 436 34.31 -96.78 95.13
N SER A 437 33.51 -96.88 96.19
CA SER A 437 33.98 -96.90 97.58
C SER A 437 33.76 -98.28 98.19
N ARG A 438 34.74 -98.78 98.97
CA ARG A 438 34.67 -100.06 99.69
C ARG A 438 34.96 -99.87 101.18
N ASN A 439 34.33 -100.70 102.03
CA ASN A 439 34.67 -100.80 103.45
C ASN A 439 35.91 -101.69 103.68
N SER A 440 36.49 -101.63 104.87
CA SER A 440 37.73 -102.35 105.23
C SER A 440 37.60 -103.87 105.20
N SER A 441 36.39 -104.41 105.38
CA SER A 441 36.11 -105.83 105.30
C SER A 441 35.83 -106.32 103.86
N GLY A 442 35.89 -105.44 102.86
CA GLY A 442 35.69 -105.74 101.44
C GLY A 442 34.26 -106.16 101.05
N SER A 443 33.37 -106.38 102.03
CA SER A 443 32.01 -106.88 101.89
C SER A 443 30.98 -105.80 101.54
N GLY A 444 31.32 -104.52 101.72
CA GLY A 444 30.46 -103.38 101.41
C GLY A 444 31.02 -102.54 100.26
N ARG A 445 30.20 -102.28 99.24
CA ARG A 445 30.53 -101.49 98.06
C ARG A 445 29.43 -100.48 97.73
N ARG A 446 29.81 -99.21 97.58
CA ARG A 446 28.99 -98.16 96.95
C ARG A 446 29.61 -97.72 95.63
N ILE A 447 28.78 -97.46 94.63
CA ILE A 447 29.15 -96.96 93.31
C ILE A 447 28.41 -95.64 93.09
N TYR A 448 29.14 -94.62 92.67
CA TYR A 448 28.61 -93.32 92.25
C TYR A 448 28.86 -93.17 90.76
N MET A 449 27.88 -92.69 89.99
CA MET A 449 27.97 -92.49 88.54
C MET A 449 27.49 -91.09 88.16
N ALA A 450 28.06 -90.52 87.09
CA ALA A 450 27.60 -89.28 86.45
C ALA A 450 27.72 -89.38 84.93
N LYS A 451 26.78 -88.82 84.15
CA LYS A 451 26.85 -88.82 82.67
C LYS A 451 26.28 -87.54 82.05
N ILE A 452 26.73 -87.19 80.85
CA ILE A 452 26.18 -86.08 80.03
C ILE A 452 25.54 -86.66 78.76
N ASP A 453 24.41 -86.09 78.30
CA ASP A 453 23.77 -86.45 77.03
C ASP A 453 24.09 -85.48 75.87
N GLU A 454 23.57 -85.77 74.66
CA GLU A 454 23.82 -85.00 73.43
C GLU A 454 23.37 -83.53 73.49
N SER A 455 22.49 -83.18 74.43
CA SER A 455 22.04 -81.80 74.68
C SER A 455 22.90 -81.05 75.70
N GLY A 456 23.90 -81.72 76.30
CA GLY A 456 24.74 -81.18 77.37
C GLY A 456 24.17 -81.39 78.78
N GLN A 457 23.13 -82.20 78.95
CA GLN A 457 22.44 -82.39 80.22
C GLN A 457 23.11 -83.46 81.10
N LEU A 458 23.42 -83.10 82.36
CA LEU A 458 24.03 -83.98 83.37
C LEU A 458 22.99 -84.86 84.09
N TYR A 459 23.37 -86.12 84.39
CA TYR A 459 22.63 -87.07 85.21
C TYR A 459 23.56 -87.75 86.22
N THR A 460 23.05 -88.18 87.38
CA THR A 460 23.82 -88.90 88.42
C THR A 460 23.06 -90.10 88.98
N ARG A 461 23.78 -91.10 89.52
CA ARG A 461 23.22 -92.31 90.14
C ARG A 461 24.12 -92.82 91.26
N VAL A 462 23.53 -93.41 92.30
CA VAL A 462 24.26 -94.14 93.35
C VAL A 462 23.68 -95.53 93.50
N SER A 463 24.53 -96.57 93.51
CA SER A 463 24.11 -97.96 93.78
C SER A 463 25.02 -98.66 94.78
N SER A 464 24.57 -99.74 95.40
CA SER A 464 25.34 -100.50 96.39
C SER A 464 24.96 -101.97 96.43
N ASN A 465 25.83 -102.82 96.97
CA ASN A 465 25.54 -104.23 97.20
C ASN A 465 24.67 -104.50 98.46
N PHE A 466 24.22 -103.45 99.17
CA PHE A 466 23.27 -103.54 100.28
C PHE A 466 21.82 -103.16 99.85
N GLY A 467 21.52 -103.20 98.55
CA GLY A 467 20.16 -102.97 98.03
C GLY A 467 19.79 -101.51 97.75
N VAL A 468 20.68 -100.54 98.01
CA VAL A 468 20.44 -99.13 97.60
C VAL A 468 20.74 -98.95 96.11
N ASP A 469 19.80 -98.42 95.34
CA ASP A 469 19.99 -97.87 93.99
C ASP A 469 19.05 -96.69 93.78
N THR A 470 19.58 -95.52 93.41
CA THR A 470 18.77 -94.30 93.21
C THR A 470 18.13 -94.20 91.83
N GLY A 471 18.56 -95.04 90.88
CA GLY A 471 18.35 -94.76 89.46
C GLY A 471 19.09 -93.49 88.99
N TRP A 472 18.89 -93.12 87.73
CA TRP A 472 19.48 -91.91 87.14
C TRP A 472 18.64 -90.67 87.46
N ALA A 473 19.10 -89.85 88.41
CA ALA A 473 18.54 -88.54 88.68
C ALA A 473 19.08 -87.52 87.66
N LYS A 474 18.21 -86.64 87.15
CA LYS A 474 18.60 -85.50 86.31
C LYS A 474 19.22 -84.43 87.19
N GLY A 475 20.48 -84.07 86.94
CA GLY A 475 21.12 -82.95 87.64
C GLY A 475 20.51 -81.62 87.19
N ALA A 476 20.28 -80.70 88.12
CA ALA A 476 19.98 -79.32 87.74
C ALA A 476 21.20 -78.73 87.00
N LEU A 477 20.98 -78.17 85.82
CA LEU A 477 22.01 -77.43 85.10
C LEU A 477 22.55 -76.30 86.00
N ASN A 478 23.87 -76.11 85.99
CA ASN A 478 24.61 -75.10 86.76
C ASN A 478 24.77 -75.33 88.28
N VAL A 479 24.68 -76.57 88.77
CA VAL A 479 25.09 -76.92 90.14
C VAL A 479 26.28 -77.90 90.12
N PHE A 480 27.38 -77.53 90.76
CA PHE A 480 28.44 -78.50 91.10
C PHE A 480 27.80 -79.62 91.93
N VAL A 481 27.85 -80.86 91.44
CA VAL A 481 27.44 -82.03 92.24
C VAL A 481 28.53 -82.33 93.25
N ASP A 482 28.59 -81.49 94.28
CA ASP A 482 29.34 -81.72 95.50
C ASP A 482 28.71 -82.90 96.25
N PHE A 483 29.51 -83.93 96.56
CA PHE A 483 29.06 -85.12 97.27
C PHE A 483 28.89 -84.83 98.77
N LYS A 484 28.01 -83.87 99.11
CA LYS A 484 27.70 -83.48 100.50
C LYS A 484 27.03 -84.62 101.25
N GLY A 485 27.84 -85.44 101.91
CA GLY A 485 27.37 -86.57 102.72
C GLY A 485 28.45 -87.39 103.44
N ILE A 486 29.75 -87.16 103.20
CA ILE A 486 30.83 -87.80 103.98
C ILE A 486 31.92 -86.77 104.32
N SER A 487 31.86 -86.21 105.54
CA SER A 487 32.99 -85.52 106.15
C SER A 487 34.02 -86.54 106.64
N ILE A 488 35.31 -86.35 106.32
CA ILE A 488 36.41 -87.12 106.94
C ILE A 488 37.45 -86.16 107.51
N SER A 489 37.08 -85.46 108.58
CA SER A 489 37.99 -84.80 109.51
C SER A 489 37.29 -84.64 110.86
N GLY A 490 37.79 -85.33 111.88
CA GLY A 490 37.17 -85.35 113.22
C GLY A 490 37.83 -86.28 114.23
N THR A 491 38.78 -85.75 114.99
CA THR A 491 39.19 -86.25 116.32
C THR A 491 38.24 -85.67 117.37
N THR A 492 37.78 -86.34 118.44
CA THR A 492 38.09 -87.67 119.04
C THR A 492 36.91 -88.00 120.00
N ALA A 493 36.71 -89.19 120.58
CA ALA A 493 37.53 -90.39 120.75
C ALA A 493 36.68 -91.68 120.78
N GLU A 494 37.38 -92.81 120.83
CA GLU A 494 36.98 -94.19 121.24
C GLU A 494 36.69 -95.24 120.14
N ASN A 495 37.78 -95.96 119.84
CA ASN A 495 37.87 -97.41 119.62
C ASN A 495 37.43 -98.02 118.27
N SER A 496 38.47 -98.17 117.42
CA SER A 496 38.88 -99.40 116.71
C SER A 496 38.57 -99.56 115.20
N ASN A 497 39.64 -99.39 114.42
CA ASN A 497 39.98 -100.09 113.16
C ASN A 497 38.89 -100.28 112.07
N GLN A 498 38.68 -99.29 111.18
CA GLN A 498 38.32 -99.54 109.77
C GLN A 498 38.85 -98.43 108.82
N SER A 499 40.02 -98.64 108.20
CA SER A 499 40.54 -97.85 107.08
C SER A 499 40.02 -98.40 105.73
N GLY A 500 39.27 -97.62 104.96
CA GLY A 500 38.64 -98.04 103.70
C GLY A 500 39.24 -97.33 102.48
N THR A 501 39.53 -98.08 101.41
CA THR A 501 40.04 -97.53 100.15
C THR A 501 38.90 -97.15 99.20
N SER A 502 38.98 -95.95 98.64
CA SER A 502 38.08 -95.50 97.56
C SER A 502 38.86 -95.38 96.26
N SER A 503 38.36 -96.00 95.19
CA SER A 503 38.96 -95.95 93.86
C SER A 503 38.01 -95.33 92.83
N CYS A 504 38.47 -94.25 92.23
CA CYS A 504 37.77 -93.55 91.15
C CYS A 504 38.46 -93.90 89.83
N SER A 505 37.71 -94.38 88.84
CA SER A 505 38.27 -94.80 87.55
C SER A 505 37.47 -94.15 86.42
N ALA A 506 38.07 -93.17 85.75
CA ALA A 506 37.58 -92.65 84.48
C ALA A 506 38.35 -93.32 83.34
N SER A 507 37.64 -93.91 82.39
CA SER A 507 38.22 -94.41 81.13
C SER A 507 37.66 -93.56 80.00
N TRP A 508 38.55 -92.94 79.23
CA TRP A 508 38.21 -92.06 78.12
C TRP A 508 38.63 -92.75 76.82
N ILE A 509 37.70 -92.90 75.88
CA ILE A 509 37.99 -93.35 74.52
C ILE A 509 37.51 -92.24 73.59
N TRP A 510 38.45 -91.60 72.91
CA TRP A 510 38.17 -90.62 71.85
C TRP A 510 38.05 -91.35 70.51
N GLY A 511 37.12 -90.89 69.67
CA GLY A 511 36.91 -91.33 68.29
C GLY A 511 36.54 -90.14 67.42
#